data_AF-A0A7C8NJL4-F1
#
_entry.id   AF-A0A7C8NJL4-F1
#
_cell.length_a   1.000
_cell.length_b   1.000
_cell.length_c   1.000
_cell.angle_alpha   90.00
_cell.angle_beta   90.00
_cell.angle_gamma   90.00
#
_symmetry.space_group_name_H-M   'P 1'
#
loop_
_entity.id
_entity.type
_entity.pdbx_description
1 polymer ?
#
loop_
_entity_poly.entity_id
_entity_poly.type
_entity_poly.pdbx_seq_one_letter_code
_entity_poly.pdbx_strand_id
1 'polypeptide(L)'
;MPASKCDPSHIYNVDFSSIAVEAGESKDGSMNWKTLDLLSTQQILEFERSVSADDGGGFGLIIDKSTADAIACADDVAVELPYVITAEAIEGRSQTTADIHPLAILSLHMAYLTAPGAKWLLLSYSSFRCSFLTSQNPDDRYVKEEVSERGLTDPRMLWKVIKEEALGAREEVSEASGVVARPVVKHMLYTLERTSVKLISNIR
;
A
#
# COMPACT_ATOMS: atom_id res chain seq x y z
N MET A 1 -8.08 19.99 -22.62
CA MET A 1 -9.08 18.91 -22.57
C MET A 1 -9.76 19.01 -21.21
N PRO A 2 -11.11 18.95 -21.12
CA PRO A 2 -11.75 18.83 -19.82
C PRO A 2 -11.33 17.51 -19.18
N ALA A 3 -10.94 17.52 -17.90
CA ALA A 3 -10.72 16.30 -17.14
C ALA A 3 -12.02 15.49 -17.19
N SER A 4 -11.99 14.28 -17.75
CA SER A 4 -13.10 13.34 -17.63
C SER A 4 -13.35 13.14 -16.14
N LYS A 5 -14.61 13.31 -15.70
CA LYS A 5 -14.98 13.00 -14.32
C LYS A 5 -14.65 11.53 -14.07
N CYS A 6 -14.00 11.25 -12.93
CA CYS A 6 -13.80 9.88 -12.47
C CYS A 6 -15.18 9.24 -12.26
N ASP A 7 -15.44 8.13 -12.93
CA ASP A 7 -16.64 7.33 -12.73
C ASP A 7 -16.56 6.68 -11.35
N PRO A 8 -17.51 6.93 -10.42
CA PRO A 8 -17.50 6.33 -9.09
C PRO A 8 -17.44 4.80 -9.11
N SER A 9 -17.93 4.16 -10.17
CA SER A 9 -17.84 2.70 -10.36
C SER A 9 -16.41 2.18 -10.56
N HIS A 10 -15.43 3.07 -10.77
CA HIS A 10 -14.01 2.72 -10.83
C HIS A 10 -13.27 2.99 -9.50
N ILE A 11 -14.00 3.41 -8.45
CA ILE A 11 -13.47 3.63 -7.11
C ILE A 11 -13.79 2.40 -6.25
N TYR A 12 -12.75 1.89 -5.59
CA TYR A 12 -12.85 0.76 -4.67
C TYR A 12 -12.40 1.21 -3.28
N ASN A 13 -13.33 1.21 -2.35
CA ASN A 13 -13.06 1.39 -0.92
C ASN A 13 -12.89 0.02 -0.29
N VAL A 14 -11.78 -0.20 0.39
CA VAL A 14 -11.41 -1.50 0.95
C VAL A 14 -11.06 -1.38 2.42
N ASP A 15 -11.51 -2.37 3.20
CA ASP A 15 -11.16 -2.52 4.62
C ASP A 15 -11.22 -4.02 4.98
N PHE A 16 -10.43 -4.48 5.94
CA PHE A 16 -10.50 -5.87 6.39
C PHE A 16 -11.77 -6.14 7.23
N SER A 17 -12.35 -5.08 7.81
CA SER A 17 -13.56 -5.14 8.63
C SER A 17 -14.81 -5.06 7.77
N SER A 18 -15.56 -6.16 7.67
CA SER A 18 -16.85 -6.19 6.95
C SER A 18 -17.85 -5.18 7.50
N ILE A 19 -17.82 -4.90 8.80
CA ILE A 19 -18.70 -3.91 9.43
C ILE A 19 -18.40 -2.49 8.94
N ALA A 20 -17.11 -2.16 8.73
CA ALA A 20 -16.73 -0.85 8.19
C ALA A 20 -17.15 -0.70 6.71
N VAL A 21 -16.98 -1.76 5.93
CA VAL A 21 -17.41 -1.86 4.52
C VAL A 21 -18.92 -1.68 4.40
N GLU A 22 -19.72 -2.44 5.15
CA GLU A 22 -21.19 -2.35 5.15
C GLU A 22 -21.67 -0.95 5.57
N ALA A 23 -21.03 -0.35 6.58
CA ALA A 23 -21.36 1.01 7.02
C ALA A 23 -21.00 2.08 5.98
N GLY A 24 -19.93 1.87 5.21
CA GLY A 24 -19.53 2.72 4.10
C GLY A 24 -20.48 2.63 2.92
N GLU A 25 -20.79 1.40 2.48
CA GLU A 25 -21.73 1.12 1.39
C GLU A 25 -23.12 1.68 1.68
N SER A 26 -23.60 1.54 2.91
CA SER A 26 -24.88 2.09 3.35
C SER A 26 -24.93 3.63 3.27
N LYS A 27 -23.78 4.31 3.36
CA LYS A 27 -23.68 5.77 3.24
C LYS A 27 -23.54 6.24 1.80
N ASP A 28 -22.82 5.48 0.98
CA ASP A 28 -22.59 5.81 -0.43
C ASP A 28 -22.43 4.54 -1.27
N GLY A 29 -23.55 4.06 -1.83
CA GLY A 29 -23.57 2.90 -2.72
C GLY A 29 -23.16 3.20 -4.18
N SER A 30 -22.67 4.41 -4.49
CA SER A 30 -22.22 4.74 -5.86
C SER A 30 -20.83 4.21 -6.19
N MET A 31 -20.02 3.96 -5.17
CA MET A 31 -18.68 3.39 -5.28
C MET A 31 -18.69 1.90 -4.92
N ASN A 32 -17.63 1.17 -5.29
CA ASN A 32 -17.46 -0.21 -4.86
C ASN A 32 -16.92 -0.25 -3.42
N TRP A 33 -17.48 -1.13 -2.62
CA TRP A 33 -17.02 -1.43 -1.26
C TRP A 33 -16.68 -2.91 -1.18
N LYS A 34 -15.49 -3.25 -0.69
CA LYS A 34 -15.03 -4.64 -0.59
C LYS A 34 -14.33 -4.91 0.74
N THR A 35 -14.71 -6.01 1.38
CA THR A 35 -13.94 -6.57 2.47
C THR A 35 -12.68 -7.20 1.89
N LEU A 36 -11.51 -6.66 2.25
CA LEU A 36 -10.21 -7.09 1.71
C LEU A 36 -9.11 -6.89 2.76
N ASP A 37 -8.47 -7.99 3.14
CA ASP A 37 -7.23 -7.95 3.91
C ASP A 37 -6.05 -7.69 2.96
N LEU A 38 -5.45 -6.51 3.09
CA LEU A 38 -4.34 -6.07 2.24
C LEU A 38 -3.03 -6.86 2.47
N LEU A 39 -2.93 -7.67 3.52
CA LEU A 39 -1.82 -8.60 3.74
C LEU A 39 -2.14 -10.03 3.27
N SER A 40 -3.39 -10.34 2.94
CA SER A 40 -3.80 -11.65 2.44
C SER A 40 -3.51 -11.80 0.95
N THR A 41 -2.46 -12.57 0.62
CA THR A 41 -2.08 -12.83 -0.77
C THR A 41 -3.22 -13.42 -1.61
N GLN A 42 -3.99 -14.35 -1.03
CA GLN A 42 -5.11 -14.98 -1.72
C GLN A 42 -6.17 -13.94 -2.11
N GLN A 43 -6.56 -13.08 -1.16
CA GLN A 43 -7.60 -12.08 -1.43
C GLN A 43 -7.11 -11.02 -2.41
N ILE A 44 -5.82 -10.66 -2.40
CA ILE A 44 -5.24 -9.75 -3.40
C ILE A 44 -5.31 -10.35 -4.82
N LEU A 45 -4.97 -11.63 -4.98
CA LEU A 45 -5.03 -12.33 -6.27
C LEU A 45 -6.48 -12.52 -6.77
N GLU A 46 -7.43 -12.74 -5.86
CA GLU A 46 -8.86 -12.80 -6.19
C GLU A 46 -9.41 -11.43 -6.56
N PHE A 47 -9.01 -10.39 -5.82
CA PHE A 47 -9.42 -9.01 -6.07
C PHE A 47 -8.90 -8.52 -7.43
N GLU A 48 -7.61 -8.72 -7.72
CA GLU A 48 -7.01 -8.36 -9.02
C GLU A 48 -7.77 -9.01 -10.18
N ARG A 49 -8.03 -10.32 -10.12
CA ARG A 49 -8.82 -11.02 -11.15
C ARG A 49 -10.24 -10.45 -11.31
N SER A 50 -10.84 -9.97 -10.21
CA SER A 50 -12.19 -9.41 -10.23
C SER A 50 -12.26 -8.02 -10.87
N VAL A 51 -11.17 -7.25 -10.84
CA VAL A 51 -11.14 -5.87 -11.36
C VAL A 51 -10.44 -5.77 -12.73
N SER A 52 -9.46 -6.64 -13.01
CA SER A 52 -8.73 -6.67 -14.28
C SER A 52 -9.55 -7.21 -15.46
N ALA A 53 -10.66 -7.90 -15.19
CA ALA A 53 -11.55 -8.44 -16.22
C ALA A 53 -12.25 -7.34 -17.05
N ASP A 54 -12.38 -6.13 -16.51
CA ASP A 54 -13.20 -5.07 -17.12
C ASP A 54 -12.39 -3.96 -17.84
N ASP A 55 -11.07 -3.81 -17.64
CA ASP A 55 -10.35 -2.65 -18.24
C ASP A 55 -8.84 -2.79 -18.55
N GLY A 56 -8.28 -4.01 -18.59
CA GLY A 56 -6.93 -4.24 -19.16
C GLY A 56 -5.74 -3.52 -18.50
N GLY A 57 -5.91 -2.94 -17.31
CA GLY A 57 -4.87 -2.23 -16.58
C GLY A 57 -5.17 -2.10 -15.09
N GLY A 58 -4.13 -2.12 -14.25
CA GLY A 58 -4.24 -1.93 -12.80
C GLY A 58 -4.60 -0.49 -12.41
N PHE A 59 -4.87 -0.26 -11.12
CA PHE A 59 -5.26 1.06 -10.59
C PHE A 59 -4.21 2.13 -10.89
N GLY A 60 -4.68 3.34 -11.24
CA GLY A 60 -3.83 4.52 -11.47
C GLY A 60 -3.53 5.33 -10.20
N LEU A 61 -4.33 5.16 -9.15
CA LEU A 61 -4.21 5.92 -7.91
C LEU A 61 -4.61 5.05 -6.70
N ILE A 62 -3.80 5.09 -5.65
CA ILE A 62 -4.10 4.58 -4.32
C ILE A 62 -4.12 5.76 -3.36
N ILE A 63 -5.14 5.83 -2.52
CA ILE A 63 -5.22 6.76 -1.40
C ILE A 63 -5.21 5.93 -0.11
N ASP A 64 -4.14 6.04 0.65
CA ASP A 64 -3.98 5.41 1.95
C ASP A 64 -4.00 6.50 3.01
N LYS A 65 -4.95 6.39 3.95
CA LYS A 65 -5.04 7.28 5.10
C LYS A 65 -4.90 6.45 6.37
N SER A 66 -3.69 6.42 6.92
CA SER A 66 -3.35 5.74 8.17
C SER A 66 -3.47 4.21 8.14
N THR A 67 -3.73 3.59 6.98
CA THR A 67 -3.76 2.13 6.84
C THR A 67 -2.36 1.58 6.94
N ALA A 68 -1.39 2.16 6.25
CA ALA A 68 0.03 1.83 6.41
C ALA A 68 0.52 2.04 7.86
N ASP A 69 -0.02 3.02 8.59
CA ASP A 69 0.34 3.20 10.01
C ASP A 69 -0.15 2.04 10.86
N ALA A 70 -1.40 1.61 10.67
CA ALA A 70 -1.97 0.47 11.39
C ALA A 70 -1.22 -0.84 11.05
N ILE A 71 -0.97 -1.08 9.76
CA ILE A 71 -0.26 -2.28 9.28
C ILE A 71 1.16 -2.35 9.84
N ALA A 72 1.85 -1.23 9.97
CA ALA A 72 3.21 -1.22 10.48
C ALA A 72 3.35 -1.48 11.99
N CYS A 73 2.24 -1.56 12.72
CA CYS A 73 2.22 -1.99 14.11
C CYS A 73 2.03 -3.50 14.27
N ALA A 74 1.78 -4.24 13.17
CA ALA A 74 1.63 -5.68 13.21
C ALA A 74 3.00 -6.39 13.30
N ASP A 75 2.97 -7.64 13.75
CA ASP A 75 4.13 -8.54 13.69
C ASP A 75 4.54 -8.83 12.24
N ASP A 76 5.78 -9.30 12.07
CA ASP A 76 6.27 -9.76 10.78
C ASP A 76 5.39 -10.90 10.23
N VAL A 77 5.19 -10.90 8.92
CA VAL A 77 4.36 -11.88 8.21
C VAL A 77 5.25 -13.01 7.71
N ALA A 78 4.97 -14.23 8.16
CA ALA A 78 5.61 -15.42 7.63
C ALA A 78 5.14 -15.67 6.18
N VAL A 79 6.07 -15.67 5.23
CA VAL A 79 5.79 -15.93 3.81
C VAL A 79 6.62 -17.08 3.26
N GLU A 80 6.04 -17.81 2.31
CA GLU A 80 6.76 -18.80 1.52
C GLU A 80 7.53 -18.10 0.39
N LEU A 81 8.78 -18.51 0.20
CA LEU A 81 9.66 -18.09 -0.89
C LEU A 81 9.88 -19.28 -1.83
N PRO A 82 9.93 -19.08 -3.16
CA PRO A 82 9.76 -17.81 -3.87
C PRO A 82 8.34 -17.27 -3.70
N TYR A 83 8.20 -15.96 -3.46
CA TYR A 83 6.89 -15.39 -3.18
C TYR A 83 6.01 -15.42 -4.43
N VAL A 84 4.73 -15.74 -4.26
CA VAL A 84 3.81 -16.00 -5.40
C VAL A 84 3.64 -14.79 -6.30
N ILE A 85 3.64 -13.57 -5.74
CA ILE A 85 3.68 -12.33 -6.51
C ILE A 85 5.13 -11.86 -6.59
N THR A 86 5.73 -11.90 -7.78
CA THR A 86 7.15 -11.58 -7.93
C THR A 86 7.43 -10.85 -9.23
N ALA A 87 8.55 -10.14 -9.29
CA ALA A 87 9.02 -9.53 -10.53
C ALA A 87 9.41 -10.62 -11.53
N GLU A 88 9.03 -10.42 -12.79
CA GLU A 88 9.24 -11.40 -13.88
C GLU A 88 10.71 -11.85 -14.04
N ALA A 89 11.67 -11.00 -13.62
CA ALA A 89 13.10 -11.30 -13.68
C ALA A 89 13.66 -12.08 -12.48
N ILE A 90 12.84 -12.34 -11.44
CA ILE A 90 13.29 -13.00 -10.21
C ILE A 90 12.95 -14.49 -10.27
N GLU A 91 13.97 -15.33 -10.43
CA GLU A 91 13.88 -16.77 -10.30
C GLU A 91 14.30 -17.19 -8.89
N GLY A 92 13.35 -17.58 -8.04
CA GLY A 92 13.68 -18.11 -6.72
C GLY A 92 14.07 -19.60 -6.80
N ARG A 93 15.10 -19.99 -6.04
CA ARG A 93 15.80 -21.28 -6.22
C ARG A 93 15.54 -22.30 -5.11
N SER A 94 14.85 -21.93 -4.03
CA SER A 94 14.59 -22.82 -2.89
C SER A 94 13.28 -22.49 -2.20
N GLN A 95 12.49 -23.52 -1.87
CA GLN A 95 11.31 -23.37 -1.02
C GLN A 95 11.73 -23.18 0.44
N THR A 96 11.51 -21.99 0.97
CA THR A 96 11.82 -21.63 2.37
C THR A 96 10.78 -20.66 2.91
N THR A 97 10.67 -20.52 4.22
CA THR A 97 9.87 -19.46 4.84
C THR A 97 10.76 -18.31 5.32
N ALA A 98 10.22 -17.09 5.32
CA ALA A 98 10.86 -15.92 5.92
C ALA A 98 9.81 -15.04 6.60
N ASP A 99 10.20 -14.41 7.71
CA ASP A 99 9.38 -13.42 8.40
C ASP A 99 9.69 -12.04 7.81
N ILE A 100 8.66 -11.38 7.27
CA ILE A 100 8.80 -10.14 6.50
C ILE A 100 7.96 -9.04 7.13
N HIS A 101 8.57 -7.88 7.32
CA HIS A 101 7.86 -6.72 7.83
C HIS A 101 6.62 -6.41 6.97
N PRO A 102 5.43 -6.22 7.56
CA PRO A 102 4.16 -6.20 6.85
C PRO A 102 4.05 -5.07 5.81
N LEU A 103 4.74 -3.94 6.01
CA LEU A 103 4.80 -2.86 5.00
C LEU A 103 5.48 -3.28 3.69
N ALA A 104 6.42 -4.24 3.71
CA ALA A 104 7.01 -4.75 2.47
C ALA A 104 5.99 -5.57 1.67
N ILE A 105 5.19 -6.40 2.36
CA ILE A 105 4.09 -7.16 1.76
C ILE A 105 3.01 -6.24 1.21
N LEU A 106 2.57 -5.26 2.01
CA LEU A 106 1.63 -4.23 1.56
C LEU A 106 2.14 -3.52 0.31
N SER A 107 3.40 -3.09 0.30
CA SER A 107 3.99 -2.36 -0.84
C SER A 107 4.02 -3.22 -2.10
N LEU A 108 4.31 -4.50 -1.97
CA LEU A 108 4.32 -5.45 -3.08
C LEU A 108 2.89 -5.72 -3.60
N HIS A 109 1.91 -5.91 -2.72
CA HIS A 109 0.51 -6.06 -3.10
C HIS A 109 -0.06 -4.82 -3.80
N MET A 110 0.22 -3.63 -3.27
CA MET A 110 -0.18 -2.37 -3.91
C MET A 110 0.47 -2.21 -5.28
N ALA A 111 1.74 -2.62 -5.43
CA ALA A 111 2.44 -2.58 -6.71
C ALA A 111 1.88 -3.58 -7.73
N TYR A 112 1.35 -4.71 -7.27
CA TYR A 112 0.72 -5.73 -8.10
C TYR A 112 -0.63 -5.26 -8.64
N LEU A 113 -1.41 -4.55 -7.82
CA LEU A 113 -2.72 -4.02 -8.18
C LEU A 113 -2.67 -2.75 -9.06
N THR A 114 -1.50 -2.14 -9.27
CA THR A 114 -1.37 -0.83 -9.92
C THR A 114 -0.67 -0.88 -11.27
N ALA A 115 -1.07 0.01 -12.18
CA ALA A 115 -0.38 0.21 -13.45
C ALA A 115 0.97 0.95 -13.26
N PRO A 116 1.98 0.73 -14.12
CA PRO A 116 3.17 1.58 -14.17
C PRO A 116 2.83 3.07 -14.24
N GLY A 117 3.53 3.89 -13.45
CA GLY A 117 3.27 5.34 -13.34
C GLY A 117 2.11 5.71 -12.39
N ALA A 118 1.37 4.74 -11.86
CA ALA A 118 0.36 4.98 -10.85
C ALA A 118 0.93 5.68 -9.60
N LYS A 119 0.06 6.38 -8.88
CA LYS A 119 0.43 7.09 -7.65
C LYS A 119 -0.11 6.39 -6.42
N TRP A 120 0.68 6.34 -5.37
CA TRP A 120 0.20 5.99 -4.03
C TRP A 120 0.41 7.19 -3.11
N LEU A 121 -0.70 7.83 -2.76
CA LEU A 121 -0.77 8.93 -1.82
C LEU A 121 -0.97 8.34 -0.43
N LEU A 122 0.07 8.40 0.40
CA LEU A 122 0.08 7.80 1.73
C LEU A 122 0.13 8.91 2.77
N LEU A 123 -0.96 9.09 3.51
CA LEU A 123 -1.05 10.01 4.63
C LEU A 123 -0.77 9.26 5.94
N SER A 124 0.37 9.58 6.54
CA SER A 124 0.91 8.91 7.72
C SER A 124 1.15 9.85 8.89
N TYR A 125 1.13 9.33 10.12
CA TYR A 125 1.56 10.06 11.32
C TYR A 125 3.08 10.05 11.54
N SER A 126 3.80 9.15 10.85
CA SER A 126 5.25 9.00 10.94
C SER A 126 5.96 9.67 9.76
N SER A 127 7.02 10.43 10.07
CA SER A 127 7.99 10.98 9.09
C SER A 127 9.01 9.97 8.58
N PHE A 128 8.94 8.71 9.04
CA PHE A 128 9.83 7.64 8.61
C PHE A 128 9.05 6.47 7.97
N ARG A 129 7.75 6.65 7.69
CA ARG A 129 6.88 5.55 7.22
C ARG A 129 7.38 4.90 5.93
N CYS A 130 8.00 5.67 5.06
CA CYS A 130 8.56 5.21 3.79
C CYS A 130 10.09 5.13 3.77
N SER A 131 10.78 5.22 4.92
CA SER A 131 12.26 5.23 4.96
C SER A 131 12.88 3.95 4.39
N PHE A 132 12.21 2.79 4.54
CA PHE A 132 12.64 1.52 3.96
C PHE A 132 12.70 1.53 2.42
N LEU A 133 12.04 2.51 1.77
CA LEU A 133 12.07 2.69 0.31
C LEU A 133 13.24 3.59 -0.16
N THR A 134 13.75 4.46 0.70
CA THR A 134 14.70 5.52 0.33
C THR A 134 16.06 5.37 1.01
N SER A 135 16.12 4.68 2.15
CA SER A 135 17.34 4.54 2.92
C SER A 135 18.41 3.79 2.13
N GLN A 136 19.62 4.34 2.20
CA GLN A 136 20.82 3.71 1.66
C GLN A 136 21.45 2.72 2.65
N ASN A 137 21.06 2.77 3.93
CA ASN A 137 21.54 1.83 4.93
C ASN A 137 20.88 0.45 4.71
N PRO A 138 21.64 -0.63 4.49
CA PRO A 138 21.08 -1.97 4.34
C PRO A 138 20.27 -2.44 5.56
N ASP A 139 20.56 -1.93 6.75
CA ASP A 139 19.87 -2.33 7.97
C ASP A 139 18.43 -1.81 8.02
N ASP A 140 18.15 -0.67 7.37
CA ASP A 140 16.81 -0.07 7.31
C ASP A 140 15.89 -0.76 6.29
N ARG A 141 16.42 -1.72 5.51
CA ARG A 141 15.63 -2.48 4.53
C ARG A 141 14.76 -3.51 5.23
N TYR A 142 13.48 -3.53 4.87
CA TYR A 142 12.55 -4.58 5.28
C TYR A 142 12.77 -5.90 4.54
N VAL A 143 13.26 -5.86 3.30
CA VAL A 143 13.66 -7.06 2.56
C VAL A 143 15.18 -7.10 2.48
N LYS A 144 15.79 -8.08 3.16
CA LYS A 144 17.23 -8.32 3.13
C LYS A 144 17.63 -8.97 1.81
N GLU A 145 18.90 -8.81 1.42
CA GLU A 145 19.42 -9.31 0.14
C GLU A 145 19.24 -10.83 -0.01
N GLU A 146 19.50 -11.58 1.05
CA GLU A 146 19.29 -13.03 1.11
C GLU A 146 17.83 -13.46 0.88
N VAL A 147 16.86 -12.64 1.29
CA VAL A 147 15.42 -12.88 1.07
C VAL A 147 15.07 -12.55 -0.39
N SER A 148 15.64 -11.47 -0.93
CA SER A 148 15.46 -11.10 -2.33
C SER A 148 16.00 -12.18 -3.28
N GLU A 149 17.20 -12.71 -3.01
CA GLU A 149 17.82 -13.80 -3.78
C GLU A 149 16.99 -15.09 -3.75
N ARG A 150 16.20 -15.31 -2.70
CA ARG A 150 15.30 -16.46 -2.56
C ARG A 150 13.95 -16.26 -3.25
N GLY A 151 13.66 -15.06 -3.74
CA GLY A 151 12.54 -14.81 -4.63
C GLY A 151 11.47 -13.86 -4.11
N LEU A 152 11.76 -13.03 -3.10
CA LEU A 152 10.88 -11.91 -2.74
C LEU A 152 11.33 -10.65 -3.49
N THR A 153 10.39 -9.93 -4.10
CA THR A 153 10.74 -8.67 -4.77
C THR A 153 10.97 -7.56 -3.75
N ASP A 154 12.11 -6.87 -3.83
CA ASP A 154 12.40 -5.71 -2.99
C ASP A 154 11.45 -4.53 -3.36
N PRO A 155 10.67 -3.98 -2.41
CA PRO A 155 9.76 -2.87 -2.65
C PRO A 155 10.39 -1.63 -3.30
N ARG A 156 11.71 -1.41 -3.13
CA ARG A 156 12.45 -0.30 -3.77
C ARG A 156 12.53 -0.42 -5.28
N MET A 157 12.37 -1.63 -5.81
CA MET A 157 12.25 -1.85 -7.25
C MET A 157 10.88 -1.40 -7.78
N LEU A 158 9.87 -1.36 -6.91
CA LEU A 158 8.46 -1.20 -7.27
C LEU A 158 7.97 0.23 -7.12
N TRP A 159 8.51 0.97 -6.16
CA TRP A 159 8.07 2.31 -5.82
C TRP A 159 9.22 3.31 -5.73
N LYS A 160 8.98 4.52 -6.22
CA LYS A 160 9.82 5.70 -5.98
C LYS A 160 9.08 6.69 -5.10
N VAL A 161 9.69 7.14 -4.00
CA VAL A 161 9.16 8.27 -3.24
C VAL A 161 9.49 9.55 -4.00
N ILE A 162 8.46 10.21 -4.54
CA ILE A 162 8.59 11.42 -5.36
C ILE A 162 8.54 12.68 -4.50
N LYS A 163 7.74 12.67 -3.43
CA LYS A 163 7.52 13.84 -2.58
C LYS A 163 7.14 13.42 -1.16
N GLU A 164 7.61 14.21 -0.20
CA GLU A 164 7.23 14.10 1.21
C GLU A 164 6.83 15.50 1.70
N GLU A 165 5.64 15.62 2.29
CA GLU A 165 5.08 16.91 2.72
C GLU A 165 4.53 16.81 4.13
N ALA A 166 4.97 17.71 5.00
CA ALA A 166 4.37 17.88 6.32
C ALA A 166 3.09 18.72 6.20
N LEU A 167 1.96 18.13 6.55
CA LEU A 167 0.65 18.78 6.60
C LEU A 167 0.27 19.08 8.04
N GLY A 168 -0.14 20.32 8.32
CA GLY A 168 -0.70 20.65 9.64
C GLY A 168 -2.04 19.94 9.84
N ALA A 169 -2.24 19.29 10.99
CA ALA A 169 -3.54 18.81 11.38
C ALA A 169 -4.48 20.01 11.62
N ARG A 170 -5.74 19.91 11.17
CA ARG A 170 -6.73 20.97 11.39
C ARG A 170 -7.03 21.05 12.89
N GLU A 171 -6.76 22.20 13.50
CA GLU A 171 -7.09 22.44 14.91
C GLU A 171 -8.58 22.78 15.03
N GLU A 172 -9.36 21.93 15.69
CA GLU A 172 -10.69 22.31 16.18
C GLU A 172 -10.49 23.14 17.46
N VAL A 173 -10.55 24.47 17.31
CA VAL A 173 -10.46 25.40 18.44
C VAL A 173 -11.81 25.41 19.14
N SER A 174 -11.94 24.71 20.27
CA SER A 174 -13.01 24.99 21.22
C SER A 174 -12.62 26.23 22.04
N GLU A 175 -13.39 27.31 21.97
CA GLU A 175 -13.16 28.60 22.67
C GLU A 175 -13.24 28.52 24.22
N ALA A 176 -13.10 27.34 24.82
CA ALA A 176 -13.20 27.15 26.25
C ALA A 176 -11.84 26.81 26.87
N SER A 177 -11.38 27.74 27.72
CA SER A 177 -10.29 27.62 28.70
C SER A 177 -8.86 27.76 28.16
N GLY A 178 -8.04 28.52 28.91
CA GLY A 178 -6.64 28.76 28.60
C GLY A 178 -5.84 27.47 28.55
N VAL A 179 -5.34 27.11 27.37
CA VAL A 179 -4.53 25.91 27.16
C VAL A 179 -3.07 26.29 26.90
N VAL A 180 -2.21 25.73 27.76
CA VAL A 180 -0.75 25.72 27.67
C VAL A 180 -0.32 25.07 26.34
N ALA A 181 0.65 25.67 25.65
CA ALA A 181 1.23 25.26 24.36
C ALA A 181 0.95 23.79 23.95
N ARG A 182 -0.06 23.60 23.09
CA ARG A 182 -0.37 22.27 22.54
C ARG A 182 0.63 21.93 21.43
N PRO A 183 1.20 20.72 21.40
CA PRO A 183 2.07 20.31 20.30
C PRO A 183 1.33 20.36 18.97
N VAL A 184 1.93 21.02 17.97
CA VAL A 184 1.41 21.04 16.60
C VAL A 184 1.47 19.62 16.05
N VAL A 185 0.32 18.99 15.85
CA VAL A 185 0.25 17.66 15.23
C VAL A 185 0.46 17.86 13.73
N LYS A 186 1.48 17.19 13.18
CA LYS A 186 1.75 17.17 11.74
C LYS A 186 1.54 15.75 11.23
N HIS A 187 0.83 15.63 10.11
CA HIS A 187 0.82 14.42 9.30
C HIS A 187 1.87 14.56 8.20
N MET A 188 2.31 13.43 7.66
CA MET A 188 3.23 13.35 6.54
C MET A 188 2.49 12.73 5.35
N LEU A 189 2.39 13.49 4.26
CA LEU A 189 1.89 13.00 2.99
C LEU A 189 3.08 12.57 2.13
N TYR A 190 3.13 11.29 1.79
CA TYR A 190 4.06 10.73 0.84
C TYR A 190 3.36 10.56 -0.51
N THR A 191 4.04 10.97 -1.59
CA THR A 191 3.64 10.65 -2.95
C THR A 191 4.62 9.63 -3.52
N LEU A 192 4.18 8.39 -3.68
CA LEU A 192 4.95 7.33 -4.32
C LEU A 192 4.50 7.19 -5.77
N GLU A 193 5.43 6.82 -6.66
CA GLU A 193 5.16 6.48 -8.06
C GLU A 193 5.56 5.05 -8.35
N ARG A 194 4.67 4.32 -9.01
CA ARG A 194 4.87 2.95 -9.46
C ARG A 194 5.88 2.90 -10.59
N THR A 195 6.92 2.08 -10.43
CA THR A 195 7.93 1.86 -11.48
C THR A 195 7.39 1.00 -12.64
N SER A 196 8.20 0.81 -13.69
CA SER A 196 7.88 -0.06 -14.81
C SER A 196 8.19 -1.54 -14.57
N VAL A 197 8.69 -1.93 -13.38
CA VAL A 197 9.00 -3.32 -13.07
C VAL A 197 7.70 -4.12 -13.08
N LYS A 198 7.57 -5.09 -13.98
CA LYS A 198 6.38 -5.93 -14.12
C LYS A 198 6.38 -7.01 -13.05
N LEU A 199 5.24 -7.15 -12.37
CA LEU A 199 4.96 -8.24 -11.43
C LEU A 199 4.09 -9.29 -12.10
N ILE A 200 4.30 -10.54 -11.74
CA ILE A 200 3.50 -11.69 -12.17
C ILE A 200 3.07 -12.51 -10.95
N SER A 201 1.94 -13.20 -11.06
CA SER A 201 1.51 -14.19 -10.07
C SER A 201 1.82 -15.61 -10.56
N ASN A 202 2.66 -16.35 -9.82
CA ASN A 202 3.03 -17.73 -10.13
C ASN A 202 2.08 -18.74 -9.49
N ILE A 203 0.76 -18.55 -9.69
CA ILE A 203 -0.25 -19.50 -9.22
C ILE A 203 -0.05 -20.80 -10.01
N ARG A 204 0.29 -21.88 -9.30
CA ARG A 204 0.28 -23.25 -9.86
C ARG A 204 -1.12 -23.83 -9.83
#